data_AF-A0A2D7VZC7-F1
#
_entry.id   AF-A0A2D7VZC7-F1
#
_cell.length_a   1.000
_cell.length_b   1.000
_cell.length_c   1.000
_cell.angle_alpha   90.00
_cell.angle_beta   90.00
_cell.angle_gamma   90.00
#
_symmetry.space_group_name_H-M   'P 1'
#
loop_
_entity.id
_entity.type
_entity.pdbx_description
1 polymer ?
#
loop_
_entity_poly.entity_id
_entity_poly.type
_entity_poly.pdbx_seq_one_letter_code
_entity_poly.pdbx_strand_id
1 'polypeptide(L)'
;MVSTTKSIGGFMTINNDSIESTWTTKVEKALVGRKIIKVEYLPVTETEDLGWYSRPIAILLDDGQWLVPMSDDEGNNGGAISVSNNEMLDVIPVI
;
A
#
# COMPACT_ATOMS: atom_id res chain seq x y z
N MET A 1 18.99 -6.57 -5.18
CA MET A 1 19.83 -7.06 -6.28
C MET A 1 20.44 -5.87 -6.98
N VAL A 2 21.73 -5.94 -7.33
CA VAL A 2 22.44 -4.86 -8.02
C VAL A 2 21.95 -4.80 -9.47
N SER A 3 21.24 -3.73 -9.85
CA SER A 3 20.94 -3.45 -11.26
C SER A 3 22.15 -2.74 -11.88
N THR A 4 22.94 -3.49 -12.63
CA THR A 4 24.05 -2.96 -13.43
C THR A 4 23.49 -2.15 -14.60
N THR A 5 23.72 -0.83 -14.59
CA THR A 5 23.50 0.04 -15.76
C THR A 5 24.84 0.34 -16.44
N LYS A 6 24.95 0.00 -17.73
CA LYS A 6 26.05 0.45 -18.59
C LYS A 6 25.44 1.32 -19.68
N SER A 7 25.74 2.62 -19.62
CA SER A 7 25.24 3.62 -20.56
C SER A 7 25.95 3.49 -21.90
N ILE A 8 25.19 3.28 -22.97
CA ILE A 8 25.60 3.51 -24.36
C ILE A 8 24.52 4.35 -25.05
N GLY A 9 24.90 5.56 -25.48
CA GLY A 9 24.27 6.38 -26.52
C GLY A 9 22.74 6.47 -26.59
N GLY A 10 22.19 7.61 -26.19
CA GLY A 10 21.12 8.29 -26.94
C GLY A 10 19.71 7.66 -27.02
N PHE A 11 19.45 6.52 -26.38
CA PHE A 11 18.10 5.95 -26.29
C PHE A 11 17.61 5.94 -24.85
N MET A 12 16.38 6.42 -24.64
CA MET A 12 15.68 6.40 -23.37
C MET A 12 15.68 4.96 -22.83
N THR A 13 16.37 4.74 -21.71
CA THR A 13 16.44 3.41 -21.09
C THR A 13 15.06 3.09 -20.52
N ILE A 14 14.38 2.11 -21.11
CA ILE A 14 13.13 1.59 -20.55
C ILE A 14 13.56 0.64 -19.41
N ASN A 15 13.49 1.11 -18.16
CA ASN A 15 13.64 0.21 -17.02
C ASN A 15 12.44 -0.73 -17.01
N ASN A 16 12.69 -2.00 -17.34
CA ASN A 16 11.68 -3.05 -17.29
C ASN A 16 11.63 -3.64 -15.88
N ASP A 17 11.32 -2.79 -14.91
CA ASP A 17 11.17 -3.19 -13.51
C ASP A 17 10.00 -4.18 -13.38
N SER A 18 10.12 -5.17 -12.50
CA SER A 18 9.02 -6.09 -12.26
C SER A 18 7.85 -5.37 -11.60
N ILE A 19 6.65 -5.96 -11.70
CA ILE A 19 5.47 -5.40 -11.03
C ILE A 19 5.67 -5.34 -9.51
N GLU A 20 6.32 -6.36 -8.94
CA GLU A 20 6.68 -6.44 -7.53
C GLU A 20 7.67 -5.34 -7.14
N SER A 21 8.73 -5.11 -7.93
CA SER A 21 9.69 -4.04 -7.60
C SER A 21 9.07 -2.65 -7.73
N THR A 22 8.16 -2.46 -8.69
CA THR A 22 7.42 -1.21 -8.87
C THR A 22 6.55 -0.91 -7.65
N TRP A 23 5.76 -1.89 -7.20
CA TRP A 23 4.90 -1.73 -6.03
C TRP A 23 5.71 -1.61 -4.74
N THR A 24 6.77 -2.42 -4.57
CA THR A 24 7.67 -2.32 -3.41
C THR A 24 8.24 -0.91 -3.29
N THR A 25 8.76 -0.34 -4.38
CA THR A 25 9.33 1.01 -4.37
C THR A 25 8.29 2.08 -4.01
N LYS A 26 7.06 1.96 -4.54
CA LYS A 26 5.97 2.90 -4.22
C LYS A 26 5.57 2.82 -2.75
N VAL A 27 5.41 1.61 -2.23
CA VAL A 27 4.98 1.37 -0.85
C VAL A 27 6.08 1.78 0.13
N GLU A 28 7.35 1.45 -0.14
CA GLU A 28 8.47 1.87 0.70
C GLU A 28 8.55 3.40 0.79
N LYS A 29 8.41 4.10 -0.35
CA LYS A 29 8.42 5.56 -0.38
C LYS A 29 7.29 6.17 0.46
N ALA A 30 6.13 5.51 0.51
CA ALA A 30 4.99 5.98 1.29
C ALA A 30 5.15 5.67 2.80
N LEU A 31 5.63 4.48 3.16
CA LEU A 31 5.49 3.95 4.51
C LEU A 31 6.78 3.95 5.34
N VAL A 32 7.95 3.82 4.73
CA VAL A 32 9.21 3.65 5.48
C VAL A 32 9.55 4.93 6.24
N GLY A 33 9.79 4.78 7.55
CA GLY A 33 10.09 5.88 8.45
C GLY A 33 8.86 6.60 9.01
N ARG A 34 7.65 6.25 8.58
CA ARG A 34 6.40 6.71 9.20
C ARG A 34 6.25 6.11 10.59
N LYS A 35 5.59 6.85 11.48
CA LYS A 35 5.19 6.35 12.80
C LYS A 35 3.71 5.99 12.81
N ILE A 36 3.38 4.86 13.42
CA ILE A 36 2.00 4.55 13.79
C ILE A 36 1.65 5.42 15.00
N ILE A 37 0.64 6.27 14.88
CA ILE A 37 0.20 7.19 15.94
C ILE A 37 -1.18 6.83 16.51
N LYS A 38 -1.97 6.00 15.83
CA LYS A 38 -3.24 5.46 16.33
C LYS A 38 -3.54 4.10 15.71
N VAL A 39 -4.20 3.24 16.47
CA VAL A 39 -4.75 1.95 16.01
C VAL A 39 -6.14 1.79 16.62
N GLU A 40 -7.14 1.51 15.79
CA GLU A 40 -8.51 1.27 16.26
C GLU A 40 -9.27 0.36 15.31
N TYR A 41 -10.36 -0.25 15.78
CA TYR A 41 -11.33 -0.83 14.86
C TYR A 41 -12.09 0.27 14.13
N LEU A 42 -12.33 0.12 12.82
CA LEU A 42 -13.16 1.07 12.08
C LEU A 42 -14.49 1.31 12.82
N PRO A 43 -14.91 2.57 13.01
CA PRO A 43 -16.21 2.89 13.59
C PRO A 43 -17.35 2.22 12.81
N VAL A 44 -18.43 1.86 13.50
CA VAL A 44 -19.59 1.20 12.86
C VAL A 44 -20.14 2.06 11.72
N THR A 45 -20.29 3.36 11.96
CA THR A 45 -20.78 4.33 10.98
C THR A 45 -19.91 4.39 9.73
N GLU A 46 -18.58 4.45 9.90
CA GLU A 46 -17.65 4.47 8.76
C GLU A 46 -17.61 3.12 8.02
N THR A 47 -17.76 2.01 8.75
CA THR A 47 -17.81 0.68 8.17
C THR A 47 -19.02 0.54 7.25
N GLU A 48 -20.18 1.04 7.69
CA GLU A 48 -21.42 1.08 6.90
C GLU A 48 -21.28 2.01 5.67
N ASP A 49 -20.74 3.21 5.87
CA ASP A 49 -20.54 4.19 4.79
C ASP A 49 -19.56 3.70 3.71
N LEU A 50 -18.53 2.94 4.11
CA LEU A 50 -17.57 2.32 3.20
C LEU A 50 -18.09 1.02 2.56
N GLY A 51 -19.25 0.50 3.00
CA GLY A 51 -19.82 -0.76 2.51
C GLY A 51 -19.10 -2.02 2.98
N TRP A 52 -18.40 -1.95 4.13
CA TRP A 52 -17.68 -3.10 4.70
C TRP A 52 -18.64 -3.95 5.55
N TYR A 53 -18.54 -5.27 5.42
CA TYR A 53 -19.37 -6.20 6.18
C TYR A 53 -18.79 -6.56 7.56
N SER A 54 -17.48 -6.33 7.73
CA SER A 54 -16.70 -6.62 8.92
C SER A 54 -15.85 -5.41 9.29
N ARG A 55 -15.53 -5.27 10.57
CA ARG A 55 -14.76 -4.14 11.10
C ARG A 55 -13.28 -4.54 11.22
N PRO A 56 -12.40 -4.15 10.29
CA PRO A 56 -10.97 -4.38 10.39
C PRO A 56 -10.34 -3.44 11.42
N ILE A 57 -9.07 -3.71 11.74
CA ILE A 57 -8.19 -2.72 12.38
C ILE A 57 -7.78 -1.68 11.33
N ALA A 58 -7.92 -0.41 11.68
CA ALA A 58 -7.38 0.74 10.96
C ALA A 58 -6.15 1.28 11.70
N ILE A 59 -5.11 1.64 10.95
CA ILE A 59 -3.83 2.13 11.45
C ILE A 59 -3.59 3.54 10.91
N LEU A 60 -3.46 4.53 11.79
CA LEU A 60 -3.15 5.91 11.42
C LEU A 60 -1.65 6.17 11.51
N LEU A 61 -1.10 6.73 10.44
CA LEU A 61 0.28 7.18 10.35
C LEU A 61 0.41 8.66 10.72
N ASP A 62 1.64 9.08 11.04
CA ASP A 62 1.98 10.45 11.45
C ASP A 62 1.76 11.53 10.39
N ASP A 63 1.52 11.14 9.15
CA ASP A 63 1.18 12.01 8.02
C ASP A 63 -0.33 12.06 7.70
N GLY A 64 -1.16 11.40 8.53
CA GLY A 64 -2.62 11.43 8.39
C GLY A 64 -3.21 10.33 7.49
N GLN A 65 -2.37 9.44 6.96
CA GLN A 65 -2.82 8.28 6.18
C GLN A 65 -3.39 7.19 7.08
N TRP A 66 -4.49 6.59 6.65
CA TRP A 66 -4.99 5.35 7.25
C TRP A 66 -4.67 4.15 6.38
N LEU A 67 -4.14 3.10 7.00
CA LEU A 67 -3.99 1.78 6.41
C LEU A 67 -5.08 0.86 6.97
N VAL A 68 -5.85 0.24 6.07
CA VAL A 68 -6.92 -0.68 6.43
C VAL A 68 -6.71 -2.01 5.70
N PRO A 69 -6.29 -3.08 6.39
CA PRO A 69 -6.17 -4.40 5.80
C PRO A 69 -7.54 -4.90 5.32
N MET A 70 -7.58 -5.40 4.10
CA MET A 70 -8.77 -6.00 3.51
C MET A 70 -8.71 -7.52 3.70
N SER A 71 -9.88 -8.14 3.91
CA SER A 71 -9.99 -9.58 4.14
C SER A 71 -9.49 -10.37 2.93
N ASP A 72 -8.71 -11.41 3.19
CA ASP A 72 -8.61 -12.57 2.32
C ASP A 72 -9.45 -13.68 2.96
N ASP A 73 -10.61 -13.97 2.38
CA ASP A 73 -11.63 -14.81 3.00
C ASP A 73 -11.26 -16.31 3.05
N GLU A 74 -10.19 -16.75 2.39
CA GLU A 74 -9.73 -18.15 2.35
C GLU A 74 -8.48 -18.42 3.23
N GLY A 75 -7.73 -17.38 3.60
CA GLY A 75 -6.58 -17.43 4.52
C GLY A 75 -5.32 -18.07 3.95
N ASN A 76 -5.34 -18.48 2.68
CA ASN A 76 -4.22 -18.99 1.91
C ASN A 76 -3.68 -17.96 0.89
N ASN A 77 -4.24 -16.74 0.88
CA ASN A 77 -3.84 -15.65 0.01
C ASN A 77 -3.50 -14.39 0.85
N GLY A 78 -2.99 -13.36 0.19
CA GLY A 78 -2.79 -12.05 0.81
C GLY A 78 -4.07 -11.23 0.80
N GLY A 79 -4.28 -10.42 1.82
CA GLY A 79 -5.23 -9.31 1.76
C GLY A 79 -4.55 -8.06 1.21
N ALA A 80 -5.21 -7.34 0.30
CA ALA A 80 -4.73 -6.01 -0.09
C ALA A 80 -4.95 -4.99 1.06
N ILE A 81 -4.27 -3.85 1.03
CA ILE A 81 -4.40 -2.80 2.05
C ILE A 81 -4.98 -1.55 1.38
N SER A 82 -6.13 -1.08 1.86
CA SER A 82 -6.65 0.23 1.47
C SER A 82 -5.86 1.33 2.18
N VAL A 83 -5.56 2.40 1.45
CA VAL A 83 -4.83 3.55 1.94
C VAL A 83 -5.68 4.80 1.71
N SER A 84 -5.94 5.56 2.77
CA SER A 84 -6.67 6.84 2.67
C SER A 84 -5.72 8.03 2.70
N ASN A 85 -6.19 9.17 2.19
CA ASN A 85 -5.50 10.46 2.25
C ASN A 85 -4.09 10.43 1.61
N ASN A 86 -3.89 9.63 0.56
CA ASN A 86 -2.63 9.54 -0.17
C ASN A 86 -2.89 9.66 -1.68
N GLU A 87 -2.43 10.75 -2.30
CA GLU A 87 -2.66 11.03 -3.74
C GLU A 87 -1.95 10.05 -4.69
N MET A 88 -0.98 9.28 -4.21
CA MET A 88 -0.16 8.38 -5.02
C MET A 88 -0.45 6.90 -4.79
N LEU A 89 -1.16 6.56 -3.71
CA LEU A 89 -1.32 5.20 -3.23
C LEU A 89 -2.68 5.05 -2.56
N ASP A 90 -3.70 4.66 -3.33
CA ASP A 90 -5.05 4.39 -2.81
C ASP A 90 -5.20 2.94 -2.30
N VAL A 91 -4.41 2.02 -2.87
CA VAL A 91 -4.42 0.60 -2.52
C VAL A 91 -3.03 0.01 -2.68
N ILE A 92 -2.64 -0.85 -1.74
CA ILE A 92 -1.50 -1.75 -1.85
C ILE A 92 -2.06 -3.11 -2.30
N PRO A 93 -1.84 -3.53 -3.55
CA PRO A 93 -2.47 -4.71 -4.11
C PRO A 93 -1.76 -6.00 -3.68
N VAL A 94 -2.48 -7.10 -3.86
CA VAL A 94 -1.89 -8.44 -4.00
C VAL A 94 -1.46 -8.57 -5.47
N ILE A 95 -0.26 -9.13 -5.71
CA ILE A 95 0.31 -9.35 -7.05
C ILE A 95 0.22 -10.83 -7.39
#